data_AF-A0A0S4TY49-F1
#
_entry.id   AF-A0A0S4TY49-F1
#
_cell.length_a   1.000
_cell.length_b   1.000
_cell.length_c   1.000
_cell.angle_alpha   90.00
_cell.angle_beta   90.00
_cell.angle_gamma   90.00
#
_symmetry.space_group_name_H-M   'P 1'
#
loop_
_entity.id
_entity.type
_entity.pdbx_description
1 polymer ?
#
loop_
_entity_poly.entity_id
_entity_poly.type
_entity_poly.pdbx_seq_one_letter_code
_entity_poly.pdbx_strand_id
1 'polypeptide(L)'
;MLDFNHRPKTRSAIDPRRTRRAARPRPLVTIRVVERLLLRHVPVPVTGLLPEQRLIVAVLCQAIADSRYGENRPVQEDAERFLRSDDLVQVAELIDLNPAFVREVAVKTGYLLAAADELQDRSAHARLQ
;
A
#
# COMPACT_ATOMS: atom_id res chain seq x y z
N MET A 1 15.57 -1.66 56.71
CA MET A 1 14.21 -1.20 56.40
C MET A 1 14.30 0.23 55.91
N LEU A 2 13.62 0.52 54.78
CA LEU A 2 13.52 1.79 54.02
C LEU A 2 14.42 1.91 52.78
N ASP A 3 13.80 1.53 51.65
CA ASP A 3 14.07 1.92 50.27
C ASP A 3 14.01 3.44 50.05
N PHE A 4 14.54 3.93 48.92
CA PHE A 4 13.79 4.68 47.88
C PHE A 4 14.76 5.14 46.78
N ASN A 5 15.03 4.25 45.82
CA ASN A 5 15.76 4.60 44.60
C ASN A 5 14.77 5.18 43.57
N HIS A 6 14.57 6.50 43.56
CA HIS A 6 13.69 7.19 42.62
C HIS A 6 14.41 7.45 41.29
N ARG A 7 14.29 6.52 40.35
CA ARG A 7 14.69 6.73 38.95
C ARG A 7 13.55 7.49 38.25
N PRO A 8 13.78 8.69 37.69
CA PRO A 8 12.72 9.41 36.99
C PRO A 8 12.32 8.60 35.75
N LYS A 9 11.06 8.15 35.71
CA LYS A 9 10.44 7.60 34.50
C LYS A 9 10.39 8.73 33.47
N THR A 10 11.30 8.69 32.50
CA THR A 10 11.18 9.51 31.30
C THR A 10 9.84 9.17 30.66
N ARG A 11 8.92 10.14 30.65
CA ARG A 11 7.72 10.07 29.82
C ARG A 11 8.21 9.86 28.40
N SER A 12 8.13 8.62 27.93
CA SER A 12 8.36 8.29 26.53
C SER A 12 7.44 9.19 25.72
N ALA A 13 8.03 10.16 25.02
CA ALA A 13 7.29 11.01 24.09
C ALA A 13 6.58 10.06 23.13
N ILE A 14 5.25 10.09 23.13
CA ILE A 14 4.44 9.29 22.23
C ILE A 14 4.83 9.71 20.82
N ASP A 15 5.58 8.87 20.12
CA ASP A 15 5.98 9.14 18.75
C ASP A 15 4.70 9.32 17.90
N PRO A 16 4.46 10.50 17.31
CA PRO A 16 3.26 10.75 16.52
C PRO A 16 3.15 9.82 15.29
N ARG A 17 4.27 9.19 14.87
CA ARG A 17 4.27 8.16 13.82
C ARG A 17 3.58 6.88 14.30
N ARG A 18 3.72 6.53 15.57
CA ARG A 18 3.12 5.33 16.18
C ARG A 18 1.61 5.49 16.34
N THR A 19 1.14 6.69 16.69
CA THR A 19 -0.30 7.00 16.78
C THR A 19 -0.96 7.10 15.41
N ARG A 20 -0.30 7.67 14.39
CA ARG A 20 -0.83 7.70 13.00
C ARG A 20 -0.88 6.31 12.38
N ARG A 21 0.07 5.42 12.70
CA ARG A 21 0.00 3.98 12.36
C ARG A 21 -1.17 3.29 13.07
N ALA A 22 -1.45 3.65 14.32
CA ALA A 22 -2.57 3.09 15.10
C ALA A 22 -3.94 3.53 14.58
N ALA A 23 -4.06 4.68 13.91
CA ALA A 23 -5.34 5.19 13.41
C ALA A 23 -5.87 4.46 12.15
N ARG A 24 -4.98 3.89 11.33
CA ARG A 24 -5.37 3.22 10.08
C ARG A 24 -5.21 1.70 10.23
N PRO A 25 -6.25 0.90 9.94
CA PRO A 25 -6.20 -0.55 10.11
C PRO A 25 -5.04 -1.16 9.31
N ARG A 26 -4.58 -2.33 9.77
CA ARG A 26 -3.59 -3.11 9.02
C ARG A 26 -4.18 -3.53 7.67
N PRO A 27 -3.37 -3.63 6.61
CA PRO A 27 -3.82 -4.20 5.34
C PRO A 27 -4.44 -5.59 5.52
N LEU A 28 -5.45 -5.90 4.72
CA LEU A 28 -6.21 -7.15 4.81
C LEU A 28 -5.37 -8.38 4.49
N VAL A 29 -4.38 -8.21 3.61
CA VAL A 29 -3.48 -9.27 3.16
C VAL A 29 -2.05 -8.74 3.11
N THR A 30 -1.08 -9.65 3.12
CA THR A 30 0.33 -9.27 2.97
C THR A 30 0.67 -8.90 1.54
N ILE A 31 1.75 -8.15 1.35
CA ILE A 31 2.19 -7.73 0.01
C ILE A 31 2.54 -8.93 -0.88
N ARG A 32 3.03 -10.04 -0.29
CA ARG A 32 3.27 -11.30 -1.02
C ARG A 32 1.99 -11.94 -1.57
N VAL A 33 0.83 -11.70 -0.95
CA VAL A 33 -0.45 -12.15 -1.49
C VAL A 33 -0.87 -11.27 -2.66
N VAL A 34 -0.65 -9.96 -2.55
CA VAL A 34 -0.87 -9.00 -3.65
C VAL A 34 0.00 -9.33 -4.85
N GLU A 35 1.30 -9.56 -4.65
CA GLU A 35 2.24 -9.95 -5.70
C GLU A 35 1.76 -11.18 -6.47
N ARG A 36 1.37 -12.25 -5.76
CA ARG A 36 0.83 -13.46 -6.38
C ARG A 36 -0.48 -13.21 -7.14
N LEU A 37 -1.31 -12.29 -6.66
CA LEU A 37 -2.52 -11.90 -7.38
C LEU A 37 -2.14 -11.17 -8.67
N LEU A 38 -1.30 -10.13 -8.60
CA LEU A 38 -0.89 -9.36 -9.78
C LEU A 38 -0.24 -10.24 -10.84
N LEU A 39 0.66 -11.16 -10.43
CA LEU A 39 1.31 -12.11 -11.35
C LEU A 39 0.32 -13.01 -12.12
N ARG A 40 -0.88 -13.29 -11.58
CA ARG A 40 -1.91 -14.07 -12.28
C ARG A 40 -2.63 -13.28 -13.37
N HIS A 41 -2.55 -11.94 -13.32
CA HIS A 41 -3.15 -11.05 -14.30
C HIS A 41 -2.15 -10.61 -15.38
N VAL A 42 -0.87 -10.99 -15.25
CA VAL A 42 0.13 -10.77 -16.29
C VAL A 42 0.03 -11.89 -17.34
N PRO A 43 -0.07 -11.57 -18.64
CA PRO A 43 -0.02 -12.57 -19.70
C PRO A 43 1.29 -13.36 -19.66
N VAL A 44 1.18 -14.69 -19.60
CA VAL A 44 2.33 -15.59 -19.52
C VAL A 44 2.62 -16.17 -20.91
N PRO A 45 3.79 -15.89 -21.50
CA PRO A 45 4.23 -16.53 -22.74
C PRO A 45 4.36 -18.05 -22.57
N VAL A 46 4.43 -18.77 -23.69
CA VAL A 46 4.63 -20.24 -23.70
C VAL A 46 5.91 -20.65 -22.95
N THR A 47 6.91 -19.77 -22.92
CA THR A 47 8.19 -19.94 -22.22
C THR A 47 8.10 -19.72 -20.70
N GLY A 48 6.92 -19.37 -20.19
CA GLY A 48 6.71 -19.02 -18.79
C GLY A 48 6.95 -17.53 -18.52
N LEU A 49 6.75 -17.15 -17.26
CA LEU A 49 6.82 -15.75 -16.80
C LEU A 49 8.26 -15.22 -16.90
N LEU A 50 8.45 -14.13 -17.63
CA LEU A 50 9.75 -13.53 -17.87
C LEU A 50 10.33 -12.86 -16.60
N PRO A 51 11.66 -12.84 -16.41
CA PRO A 51 12.30 -12.13 -15.29
C PRO A 51 11.91 -10.65 -15.21
N GLU A 52 11.78 -9.98 -16.35
CA GLU A 52 11.40 -8.57 -16.47
C GLU A 52 9.97 -8.35 -15.96
N GLN A 53 9.04 -9.26 -16.29
CA GLN A 53 7.67 -9.22 -15.80
C GLN A 53 7.62 -9.34 -14.27
N ARG A 54 8.42 -10.24 -13.70
CA ARG A 54 8.54 -10.39 -12.23
C ARG A 54 9.09 -9.13 -11.58
N LEU A 55 10.12 -8.54 -12.17
CA LEU A 55 10.72 -7.31 -11.66
C LEU A 55 9.72 -6.15 -11.67
N ILE A 56 8.98 -5.97 -12.75
CA ILE A 56 7.97 -4.91 -12.86
C ILE A 56 6.87 -5.12 -11.81
N VAL A 57 6.36 -6.34 -11.63
CA VAL A 57 5.39 -6.61 -10.56
C VAL A 57 5.98 -6.36 -9.17
N ALA A 58 7.25 -6.67 -8.94
CA ALA A 58 7.92 -6.36 -7.68
C ALA A 58 8.00 -4.85 -7.44
N VAL A 59 8.29 -4.03 -8.46
CA VAL A 59 8.28 -2.57 -8.38
C VAL A 59 6.88 -2.05 -8.04
N LEU A 60 5.84 -2.57 -8.68
CA LEU A 60 4.46 -2.22 -8.36
C LEU A 60 4.09 -2.57 -6.91
N CYS A 61 4.49 -3.76 -6.45
CA CYS A 61 4.28 -4.18 -5.06
C CYS A 61 5.05 -3.31 -4.07
N GLN A 62 6.26 -2.87 -4.42
CA GLN A 62 7.06 -1.96 -3.60
C GLN A 62 6.34 -0.60 -3.47
N ALA A 63 5.87 -0.01 -4.57
CA ALA A 63 5.10 1.23 -4.53
C ALA A 63 3.83 1.09 -3.67
N ILE A 64 3.10 -0.03 -3.80
CA ILE A 64 1.94 -0.34 -2.94
C ILE A 64 2.35 -0.39 -1.47
N ALA A 65 3.43 -1.09 -1.14
CA ALA A 65 3.92 -1.20 0.23
C ALA A 65 4.37 0.16 0.79
N ASP A 66 5.12 0.93 0.01
CA ASP A 66 5.70 2.22 0.41
C ASP A 66 4.64 3.29 0.59
N SER A 67 3.53 3.25 -0.14
CA SER A 67 2.37 4.13 0.10
C SER A 67 1.85 4.02 1.54
N ARG A 68 2.05 2.87 2.20
CA ARG A 68 1.63 2.65 3.59
C ARG A 68 2.78 2.70 4.59
N TYR A 69 3.91 2.10 4.23
CA TYR A 69 5.00 1.76 5.13
C TYR A 69 6.30 2.48 4.81
N GLY A 70 6.31 3.37 3.81
CA GLY A 70 7.46 4.18 3.44
C GLY A 70 8.10 4.81 4.67
N GLU A 71 9.43 4.81 4.69
CA GLU A 71 10.24 5.14 5.87
C GLU A 71 9.94 6.54 6.41
N ASN A 72 9.64 7.47 5.51
CA ASN A 72 9.29 8.84 5.81
C ASN A 72 8.09 9.31 4.96
N ARG A 73 7.61 10.52 5.27
CA ARG A 73 6.44 11.10 4.62
C ARG A 73 6.65 11.34 3.11
N PRO A 74 7.81 11.88 2.65
CA PRO A 74 8.10 12.02 1.23
C PRO A 74 8.00 10.69 0.46
N VAL A 75 8.60 9.61 0.95
CA VAL A 75 8.55 8.30 0.28
C VAL A 75 7.11 7.78 0.17
N GLN A 76 6.28 7.96 1.21
CA GLN A 76 4.87 7.61 1.13
C GLN A 76 4.12 8.45 0.09
N GLU A 77 4.37 9.75 0.06
CA GLU A 77 3.71 10.68 -0.86
C GLU A 77 4.14 10.46 -2.31
N ASP A 78 5.41 10.14 -2.57
CA ASP A 78 5.91 9.80 -3.89
C ASP A 78 5.35 8.47 -4.38
N ALA A 79 5.27 7.46 -3.51
CA ALA A 79 4.62 6.19 -3.83
C ALA A 79 3.12 6.35 -4.08
N GLU A 80 2.42 7.14 -3.25
CA GLU A 80 1.02 7.50 -3.46
C GLU A 80 0.81 8.28 -4.77
N ARG A 81 1.72 9.20 -5.12
CA ARG A 81 1.70 9.95 -6.38
C ARG A 81 1.87 9.02 -7.57
N PHE A 82 2.89 8.15 -7.54
CA PHE A 82 3.13 7.14 -8.58
C PHE A 82 1.89 6.28 -8.83
N LEU A 83 1.26 5.77 -7.76
CA LEU A 83 0.06 4.93 -7.90
C LEU A 83 -1.14 5.68 -8.49
N ARG A 84 -1.19 7.01 -8.35
CA ARG A 84 -2.29 7.85 -8.84
C ARG A 84 -1.98 8.54 -10.18
N SER A 85 -0.73 8.55 -10.64
CA SER A 85 -0.30 9.23 -11.86
C SER A 85 -0.32 8.30 -13.08
N ASP A 86 0.00 8.88 -14.23
CA ASP A 86 0.23 8.16 -15.50
C ASP A 86 1.52 7.33 -15.47
N ASP A 87 2.39 7.50 -14.47
CA ASP A 87 3.59 6.67 -14.33
C ASP A 87 3.21 5.20 -14.06
N LEU A 88 2.15 4.96 -13.27
CA LEU A 88 1.62 3.62 -13.09
C LEU A 88 1.11 3.03 -14.41
N VAL A 89 0.48 3.84 -15.26
CA VAL A 89 -0.03 3.39 -16.56
C VAL A 89 1.13 2.92 -17.44
N GLN A 90 2.15 3.77 -17.59
CA GLN A 90 3.34 3.45 -18.37
C GLN A 90 4.04 2.17 -17.88
N VAL A 91 4.20 2.00 -16.57
CA VAL A 91 4.89 0.82 -16.01
C VAL A 91 4.04 -0.45 -16.15
N ALA A 92 2.72 -0.36 -15.95
CA ALA A 92 1.84 -1.54 -16.02
C ALA A 92 1.63 -2.04 -17.46
N GLU A 93 1.60 -1.12 -18.44
CA GLU A 93 1.48 -1.45 -19.86
C GLU A 93 2.66 -2.27 -20.39
N LEU A 94 3.87 -2.11 -19.82
CA LEU A 94 5.05 -2.92 -20.18
C LEU A 94 4.86 -4.43 -19.97
N ILE A 95 3.88 -4.81 -19.15
CA ILE A 95 3.55 -6.20 -18.82
C ILE A 95 2.08 -6.53 -19.07
N ASP A 96 1.41 -5.73 -19.89
CA ASP A 96 -0.01 -5.86 -20.23
C ASP A 96 -0.94 -5.96 -19.01
N LEU A 97 -0.55 -5.30 -17.90
CA LEU A 97 -1.31 -5.32 -16.66
C LEU A 97 -2.20 -4.07 -16.58
N ASN A 98 -3.48 -4.26 -16.22
CA ASN A 98 -4.40 -3.15 -16.09
C ASN A 98 -4.04 -2.24 -14.88
N PRO A 99 -3.66 -0.96 -15.08
CA PRO A 99 -3.28 -0.06 -13.99
C PRO A 99 -4.44 0.26 -13.03
N ALA A 100 -5.69 0.28 -13.52
CA ALA A 100 -6.86 0.49 -12.66
C ALA A 100 -7.04 -0.67 -11.68
N PHE A 101 -6.81 -1.91 -12.13
CA PHE A 101 -6.84 -3.09 -11.26
C PHE A 101 -5.77 -3.01 -10.15
N VAL A 102 -4.55 -2.56 -10.49
CA VAL A 102 -3.48 -2.37 -9.49
C VAL A 102 -3.90 -1.37 -8.41
N ARG A 103 -4.46 -0.21 -8.81
CA ARG A 103 -4.98 0.79 -7.86
C ARG A 103 -6.10 0.23 -7.00
N GLU A 104 -7.06 -0.46 -7.60
CA GLU A 104 -8.19 -1.04 -6.90
C GLU A 104 -7.74 -2.05 -5.84
N VAL A 105 -6.78 -2.93 -6.19
CA VAL A 105 -6.18 -3.86 -5.23
C VAL A 105 -5.50 -3.10 -4.10
N ALA A 106 -4.69 -2.07 -4.39
CA ALA A 106 -4.02 -1.27 -3.37
C ALA A 106 -5.00 -0.62 -2.39
N VAL A 107 -6.12 -0.09 -2.88
CA VAL A 107 -7.17 0.53 -2.06
C VAL A 107 -7.93 -0.52 -1.25
N LYS A 108 -8.43 -1.58 -1.90
CA LYS A 108 -9.24 -2.64 -1.25
C LYS A 108 -8.46 -3.41 -0.20
N THR A 109 -7.16 -3.61 -0.41
CA THR A 109 -6.30 -4.29 0.57
C THR A 109 -5.84 -3.37 1.69
N GLY A 110 -6.11 -2.06 1.61
CA GLY A 110 -5.81 -1.09 2.67
C GLY A 110 -4.39 -0.53 2.64
N TYR A 111 -3.64 -0.73 1.56
CA TYR A 111 -2.31 -0.14 1.36
C TYR A 111 -2.41 1.33 0.90
N LEU A 112 -3.28 1.61 -0.06
CA LEU A 112 -3.58 2.96 -0.54
C LEU A 112 -4.87 3.50 0.08
N LEU A 113 -4.92 4.79 0.42
CA LEU A 113 -6.16 5.41 0.86
C LEU A 113 -7.03 5.71 -0.37
N ALA A 114 -8.31 5.33 -0.29
CA ALA A 114 -9.31 5.72 -1.28
C ALA A 114 -9.30 7.25 -1.43
N ALA A 115 -9.43 7.72 -2.67
CA ALA A 115 -9.64 9.15 -2.90
C ALA A 115 -10.97 9.58 -2.24
N ALA A 116 -11.11 10.87 -1.92
CA ALA A 116 -12.32 11.40 -1.29
C ALA A 116 -13.59 11.09 -2.11
N ASP A 117 -13.47 11.06 -3.44
CA ASP A 117 -14.58 10.77 -4.36
C ASP A 117 -15.02 9.29 -4.33
N GLU A 118 -14.07 8.34 -4.21
CA GLU A 118 -14.39 6.90 -4.12
C GLU A 118 -15.07 6.52 -2.79
N LEU A 119 -14.82 7.30 -1.74
CA LEU A 119 -15.51 7.18 -0.45
C LEU A 119 -16.97 7.63 -0.52
N GLN A 120 -17.28 8.62 -1.36
CA GLN A 120 -18.64 9.08 -1.56
C GLN A 120 -19.50 8.03 -2.27
N ASP A 121 -19.00 7.38 -3.32
CA ASP A 121 -19.71 6.30 -4.03
C ASP A 121 -20.00 5.10 -3.14
N ARG A 122 -19.05 4.70 -2.28
CA ARG A 122 -19.29 3.62 -1.30
C ARG A 122 -20.33 4.01 -0.25
N SER A 123 -20.35 5.27 0.18
CA SER A 123 -21.35 5.78 1.10
C SER A 123 -22.74 5.91 0.47
N ALA A 124 -22.82 6.15 -0.85
CA ALA A 124 -24.08 6.18 -1.59
C ALA A 124 -24.64 4.77 -1.78
N HIS A 125 -23.81 3.80 -2.17
CA HIS A 125 -24.22 2.40 -2.31
C HIS A 125 -24.64 1.75 -0.97
N ALA A 126 -23.96 2.07 0.13
CA ALA A 126 -24.32 1.55 1.45
C ALA A 126 -25.61 2.14 2.03
N ARG A 127 -26.12 3.26 1.47
CA ARG A 127 -27.40 3.87 1.87
C ARG A 127 -28.61 3.36 1.07
N LEU A 128 -28.37 2.59 0.01
CA LEU A 128 -29.40 2.02 -0.87
C LEU A 128 -29.71 0.55 -0.57
N GLN A 129 -29.09 -0.02 0.47
CA GLN A 129 -29.40 -1.34 1.04
C GLN A 129 -30.06 -1.17 2.41
#